data_AF-A0AB36YI25-F1
#
_entry.id   AF-A0AB36YI25-F1
#
_cell.length_a   1.000
_cell.length_b   1.000
_cell.length_c   1.000
_cell.angle_alpha   90.00
_cell.angle_beta   90.00
_cell.angle_gamma   90.00
#
_symmetry.space_group_name_H-M   'P 1'
#
loop_
_entity.id
_entity.type
_entity.pdbx_description
1 polymer ?
#
loop_
_entity_poly.entity_id
_entity_poly.type
_entity_poly.pdbx_seq_one_letter_code
_entity_poly.pdbx_strand_id
1 'polypeptide(L)'
;IPDLEAIAEIARAKKVPLIVDGTFSTPYLCRPLDRGATMVIHSATKFIGGHGTSIGGVVIDKGDFDFSRTAAIAEPSPSYHGLRFYDT
;
A
#
# COMPACT_ATOMS: atom_id res chain seq x y z
N ILE A 1 -7.71 14.18 -11.19
CA ILE A 1 -7.61 12.92 -10.42
C ILE A 1 -6.97 11.91 -11.36
N PRO A 2 -5.90 11.19 -10.96
CA PRO A 2 -5.28 10.16 -11.81
C PRO A 2 -6.27 9.03 -12.12
N ASP A 3 -6.15 8.43 -13.29
CA ASP A 3 -6.89 7.21 -13.63
C ASP A 3 -6.25 6.01 -12.94
N LEU A 4 -6.78 5.64 -11.78
CA LEU A 4 -6.22 4.57 -10.95
C LEU A 4 -6.33 3.20 -11.64
N GLU A 5 -7.38 2.96 -12.43
CA GLU A 5 -7.61 1.67 -13.06
C GLU A 5 -6.63 1.46 -14.21
N ALA A 6 -6.45 2.48 -15.07
CA ALA A 6 -5.45 2.44 -16.14
C ALA A 6 -4.01 2.30 -15.59
N ILE A 7 -3.67 3.01 -14.51
CA ILE A 7 -2.36 2.89 -13.88
C ILE A 7 -2.19 1.49 -13.27
N ALA A 8 -3.23 0.97 -12.62
CA ALA A 8 -3.19 -0.36 -12.02
C ALA A 8 -3.04 -1.46 -13.08
N GLU A 9 -3.65 -1.31 -14.27
CA GLU A 9 -3.42 -2.22 -15.40
C GLU A 9 -1.96 -2.26 -15.83
N ILE A 10 -1.32 -1.10 -15.97
CA ILE A 10 0.10 -1.02 -16.32
C ILE A 10 0.96 -1.66 -15.23
N ALA A 11 0.67 -1.36 -13.96
CA ALA A 11 1.40 -1.91 -12.81
C ALA A 11 1.30 -3.45 -12.77
N ARG A 12 0.09 -4.00 -12.95
CA ARG A 12 -0.14 -5.44 -13.06
C ARG A 12 0.62 -6.07 -14.23
N ALA A 13 0.55 -5.46 -15.42
CA ALA A 13 1.26 -5.95 -16.60
C ALA A 13 2.78 -6.00 -16.41
N LYS A 14 3.33 -5.08 -15.61
CA LYS A 14 4.76 -5.02 -15.27
C LYS A 14 5.12 -5.76 -13.98
N LYS A 15 4.15 -6.33 -13.27
CA LYS A 15 4.33 -7.00 -11.97
C LYS A 15 5.03 -6.10 -10.94
N VAL A 16 4.63 -4.84 -10.88
CA VAL A 16 5.09 -3.87 -9.87
C VAL A 16 3.92 -3.42 -9.00
N PRO A 17 4.14 -3.13 -7.71
CA PRO A 17 3.06 -2.68 -6.84
C PRO A 17 2.65 -1.23 -7.18
N LEU A 18 1.35 -0.95 -7.12
CA LEU A 18 0.82 0.41 -7.18
C LEU A 18 0.53 0.90 -5.77
N ILE A 19 1.27 1.92 -5.32
CA ILE A 19 1.05 2.57 -4.02
C ILE A 19 0.38 3.92 -4.25
N VAL A 20 -0.74 4.16 -3.58
CA VAL A 20 -1.48 5.42 -3.67
C VAL A 20 -1.43 6.16 -2.34
N ASP A 21 -1.00 7.43 -2.35
CA ASP A 21 -1.23 8.31 -1.22
C ASP A 21 -2.70 8.81 -1.26
N GLY A 22 -3.53 8.23 -0.39
CA GLY A 22 -4.95 8.52 -0.28
C GLY A 22 -5.28 9.66 0.68
N THR A 23 -4.28 10.44 1.14
CA THR A 23 -4.47 11.43 2.21
C THR A 23 -5.59 12.43 1.89
N PHE A 24 -5.60 13.02 0.70
CA PHE A 24 -6.56 14.07 0.33
C PHE A 24 -7.94 13.53 -0.05
N SER A 25 -8.01 12.36 -0.68
CA SER A 25 -9.30 11.76 -1.02
C SER A 25 -10.00 11.23 0.23
N THR A 26 -9.23 10.82 1.26
CA THR A 26 -9.71 10.07 2.42
C THR A 26 -10.36 8.73 2.02
N PRO A 27 -10.44 7.73 2.92
CA PRO A 27 -11.14 6.49 2.60
C PRO A 27 -12.65 6.68 2.43
N TYR A 28 -13.21 7.82 2.85
CA TYR A 28 -14.64 8.12 2.73
C TYR A 28 -15.05 8.45 1.29
N LEU A 29 -14.22 9.18 0.53
CA LEU A 29 -14.57 9.58 -0.85
C LEU A 29 -13.97 8.64 -1.91
N CYS A 30 -12.82 8.03 -1.64
CA CYS A 30 -12.18 7.12 -2.58
C CYS A 30 -11.52 5.97 -1.84
N ARG A 31 -11.73 4.76 -2.36
CA ARG A 31 -11.08 3.53 -1.88
C ARG A 31 -10.16 2.99 -2.99
N PRO A 32 -8.90 3.45 -3.08
CA PRO A 32 -8.00 3.07 -4.18
C PRO A 32 -7.74 1.56 -4.28
N LEU A 33 -7.81 0.82 -3.16
CA LEU A 33 -7.66 -0.64 -3.15
C LEU A 33 -8.74 -1.34 -4.00
N ASP A 34 -9.97 -0.81 -4.01
CA ASP A 34 -11.07 -1.32 -4.85
C ASP A 34 -10.83 -1.00 -6.34
N ARG A 35 -9.94 -0.05 -6.63
CA ARG A 35 -9.57 0.43 -7.98
C ARG A 35 -8.22 -0.13 -8.46
N GLY A 36 -7.71 -1.16 -7.80
CA GLY A 36 -6.52 -1.90 -8.23
C GLY A 36 -5.20 -1.39 -7.67
N ALA A 37 -5.21 -0.45 -6.70
CA ALA A 37 -4.02 -0.18 -5.91
C ALA A 37 -3.63 -1.41 -5.07
N THR A 38 -2.33 -1.67 -4.96
CA THR A 38 -1.76 -2.70 -4.10
C THR A 38 -1.77 -2.26 -2.64
N MET A 39 -1.33 -1.02 -2.41
CA MET A 39 -1.26 -0.42 -1.07
C MET A 39 -1.79 1.00 -1.11
N VAL A 40 -2.32 1.45 0.03
CA VAL A 40 -2.67 2.85 0.27
C VAL A 40 -1.90 3.35 1.48
N ILE A 41 -1.36 4.55 1.37
CA ILE A 41 -0.76 5.26 2.49
C ILE A 41 -1.60 6.49 2.82
N HIS A 42 -1.65 6.84 4.09
CA HIS A 42 -2.18 8.12 4.54
C HIS A 42 -1.23 8.79 5.53
N SER A 43 -1.08 10.10 5.39
CA SER A 43 -0.70 10.96 6.50
C SER A 43 -1.90 11.08 7.44
N ALA A 44 -1.93 10.23 8.46
CA ALA A 44 -2.97 10.24 9.46
C ALA A 44 -3.02 11.55 10.26
N THR A 45 -1.92 12.31 10.29
CA THR A 45 -1.87 13.70 10.81
C THR A 45 -2.95 14.61 10.24
N LYS A 46 -3.34 14.40 8.97
CA LYS A 46 -4.25 15.30 8.24
C LYS A 46 -5.70 14.95 8.52
N PHE A 47 -6.45 14.48 7.53
CA PHE A 47 -7.91 14.34 7.64
C PHE A 47 -8.36 13.20 8.56
N ILE A 48 -7.54 12.17 8.76
CA ILE A 48 -7.86 11.07 9.68
C ILE A 48 -7.78 11.56 11.13
N GLY A 49 -6.68 12.21 11.50
CA GLY A 49 -6.50 12.81 12.82
C GLY A 49 -7.34 14.07 13.01
N GLY A 50 -7.52 14.87 11.96
CA GLY A 50 -8.48 15.97 11.82
C GLY A 50 -8.19 17.25 12.61
N HIS A 51 -7.47 17.14 13.72
CA HIS A 51 -7.40 18.20 14.73
C HIS A 51 -6.05 18.95 14.76
N GLY A 52 -5.07 18.56 13.93
CA GLY A 52 -3.76 19.22 13.86
C GLY A 52 -2.88 19.06 15.11
N THR A 53 -3.24 18.18 16.04
CA THR A 53 -2.57 18.00 17.34
C THR A 53 -1.66 16.77 17.40
N SER A 54 -1.78 15.85 16.45
CA SER A 54 -1.14 14.53 16.53
C SER A 54 -0.56 14.13 15.20
N ILE A 55 0.70 13.68 15.21
CA ILE A 55 1.39 13.19 14.03
C ILE A 55 1.16 11.68 13.92
N GLY A 56 0.80 11.22 12.72
CA GLY A 56 0.65 9.80 12.44
C GLY A 56 0.73 9.49 10.96
N GLY A 57 1.09 8.25 10.65
CA GLY A 57 1.06 7.68 9.32
C GLY A 57 0.45 6.28 9.39
N VAL A 58 -0.23 5.87 8.33
CA VAL A 58 -0.75 4.50 8.19
C VAL A 58 -0.46 3.98 6.79
N VAL A 59 -0.07 2.71 6.73
CA VAL A 59 0.08 1.93 5.51
C VAL A 59 -0.95 0.82 5.55
N ILE A 60 -1.72 0.67 4.47
CA ILE A 60 -2.74 -0.36 4.31
C ILE A 60 -2.35 -1.21 3.11
N ASP A 61 -2.15 -2.50 3.34
CA ASP A 61 -1.93 -3.50 2.31
C ASP A 61 -3.25 -4.23 2.01
N LYS A 62 -3.50 -4.48 0.72
CA LYS A 62 -4.63 -5.30 0.26
C LYS A 62 -4.39 -6.79 0.49
N GLY A 63 -3.11 -7.20 0.55
CA GLY A 63 -2.71 -8.59 0.81
C GLY A 63 -2.85 -9.53 -0.38
N ASP A 64 -2.92 -9.01 -1.61
CA ASP A 64 -3.10 -9.80 -2.83
C ASP A 64 -1.94 -9.69 -3.84
N PHE A 65 -0.87 -8.99 -3.49
CA PHE A 65 0.31 -8.84 -4.35
C PHE A 65 1.39 -9.87 -4.03
N ASP A 66 1.93 -10.51 -5.07
CA ASP A 66 3.01 -11.48 -4.95
C ASP A 66 4.37 -10.80 -4.72
N PHE A 67 4.80 -10.77 -3.46
CA PHE A 67 6.09 -10.24 -3.04
C PHE A 67 7.24 -11.27 -3.09
N SER A 68 7.01 -12.50 -3.56
CA SER A 68 8.04 -13.55 -3.64
C SER A 68 9.25 -13.18 -4.51
N ARG A 69 9.11 -12.14 -5.35
CA ARG A 69 10.16 -11.63 -6.24
C ARG A 69 10.86 -10.37 -5.71
N THR A 70 10.45 -9.87 -4.54
CA THR A 70 11.03 -8.70 -3.90
C THR A 70 12.09 -9.17 -2.91
N ALA A 71 13.37 -9.09 -3.27
CA ALA A 71 14.48 -9.68 -2.49
C ALA A 71 14.45 -9.36 -0.98
N ALA A 72 14.15 -8.11 -0.61
CA ALA A 72 14.07 -7.69 0.80
C ALA A 72 12.94 -8.38 1.61
N ILE A 73 11.95 -8.96 0.93
CA ILE A 73 10.79 -9.64 1.52
C ILE A 73 10.87 -11.16 1.30
N ALA A 74 11.40 -11.56 0.13
CA ALA A 74 11.48 -12.93 -0.33
C ALA A 74 12.57 -13.75 0.36
N GLU A 75 13.70 -13.12 0.69
CA GLU A 75 14.81 -13.79 1.34
C GLU A 75 14.52 -14.07 2.82
N PRO A 76 15.00 -15.21 3.37
CA PRO A 76 14.90 -15.51 4.80
C PRO A 76 15.47 -14.39 5.66
N SER A 77 14.66 -13.84 6.56
CA SER A 77 15.08 -12.77 7.47
C SER A 77 15.79 -13.36 8.71
N PRO A 78 17.10 -13.09 8.91
CA PRO A 78 17.82 -13.58 10.09
C PRO A 78 17.24 -13.04 11.39
N SER A 79 16.72 -11.81 11.36
CA SER A 79 16.08 -11.15 12.51
C SER A 79 14.74 -11.78 12.89
N TYR A 80 14.17 -12.63 12.04
CA TYR A 80 12.89 -13.31 12.23
C TYR A 80 13.04 -14.83 12.04
N HIS A 81 14.11 -15.43 12.59
CA HIS A 81 14.32 -16.89 12.59
C HIS A 81 14.30 -17.55 11.20
N GLY A 82 14.74 -16.83 10.16
CA GLY A 82 14.72 -17.32 8.78
C GLY A 82 13.34 -17.28 8.11
N LEU A 83 12.37 -16.56 8.70
CA LEU A 83 11.06 -16.37 8.10
C LEU A 83 11.17 -15.66 6.74
N ARG A 84 10.44 -16.17 5.76
CA ARG A 84 10.15 -15.46 4.50
C ARG A 84 8.79 -14.80 4.63
N PHE A 85 8.73 -13.48 4.49
CA PHE A 85 7.53 -12.71 4.86
C PHE A 85 6.33 -12.89 3.92
N TYR A 86 6.53 -13.41 2.71
CA TYR A 86 5.46 -13.61 1.73
C TYR A 86 4.76 -14.98 1.85
N ASP A 87 5.27 -15.89 2.69
CA ASP A 87 4.73 -17.25 2.87
C ASP A 87 3.51 -17.31 3.82
N THR A 88 3.19 -16.20 4.50
CA THR A 88 2.20 -16.13 5.59
C THR A 88 0.83 -15.66 5.14
#